data_AF-A0A8J2N248-F1
#
_entry.id   AF-A0A8J2N248-F1
#
_cell.length_a   1.000
_cell.length_b   1.000
_cell.length_c   1.000
_cell.angle_alpha   90.00
_cell.angle_beta   90.00
_cell.angle_gamma   90.00
#
_symmetry.space_group_name_H-M   'P 1'
#
loop_
_entity.id
_entity.type
_entity.pdbx_description
1 polymer ?
#
loop_
_entity_poly.entity_id
_entity_poly.type
_entity_poly.pdbx_seq_one_letter_code
_entity_poly.pdbx_strand_id
1 'polypeptide(L)'
;MSAQQPGQRFPYADGMHSWSVVYGEGFDYATQRPSSTSGSKGDLLIGGGFLRSLKQGIDQVGLYDDGSSLDPLTIAHVAGVFPTTFHPKWGAGAELKQTWTGIIGLTGDFIPLVGCLDTKLTGRDTKEQKRMSGDDDQCGEWIVAGFSGEGMVWAWLSGAALGIMIAGSEDEVLPKVPGSPGGKLTDWFPKELLVSHERIRSADISNLAT
;
A
#
# COMPACT_ATOMS: atom_id res chain seq x y z
N MET A 1 12.55 1.78 -3.80
CA MET A 1 12.34 0.32 -3.83
C MET A 1 13.58 -0.38 -4.40
N SER A 2 13.75 -1.68 -4.11
CA SER A 2 14.79 -2.51 -4.75
C SER A 2 14.37 -3.97 -4.89
N ALA A 3 15.05 -4.66 -5.80
CA ALA A 3 15.07 -6.11 -5.91
C ALA A 3 16.48 -6.59 -5.58
N GLN A 4 16.58 -7.50 -4.61
CA GLN A 4 17.86 -7.99 -4.10
C GLN A 4 17.86 -9.50 -4.04
N GLN A 5 18.95 -10.11 -4.51
CA GLN A 5 19.24 -11.49 -4.14
C GLN A 5 19.66 -11.50 -2.66
N PRO A 6 18.95 -12.21 -1.78
CA PRO A 6 19.29 -12.26 -0.37
C PRO A 6 20.61 -12.99 -0.14
N GLY A 7 21.28 -12.67 0.97
CA GLY A 7 22.49 -13.39 1.37
C GLY A 7 22.23 -14.89 1.62
N GLN A 8 23.28 -15.70 1.49
CA GLN A 8 23.18 -17.17 1.53
C GLN A 8 22.56 -17.72 2.84
N ARG A 9 22.66 -16.99 3.95
CA ARG A 9 22.13 -17.42 5.26
C ARG A 9 20.75 -16.84 5.58
N PHE A 10 20.25 -15.91 4.77
CA PHE A 10 18.92 -15.33 4.96
C PHE A 10 17.85 -16.44 4.84
N PRO A 11 16.82 -16.46 5.72
CA PRO A 11 15.78 -17.48 5.71
C PRO A 11 15.07 -17.52 4.35
N TYR A 12 14.81 -18.73 3.87
CA TYR A 12 13.96 -18.95 2.71
C TYR A 12 12.59 -19.42 3.19
N ALA A 13 11.55 -18.69 2.82
CA ALA A 13 10.19 -18.93 3.29
C ALA A 13 9.20 -19.12 2.14
N ASP A 14 9.68 -19.30 0.90
CA ASP A 14 8.86 -19.53 -0.30
C ASP A 14 7.74 -18.50 -0.51
N GLY A 15 8.02 -17.24 -0.16
CA GLY A 15 7.04 -16.15 -0.21
C GLY A 15 5.94 -16.19 0.84
N MET A 16 5.99 -17.13 1.79
CA MET A 16 5.04 -17.23 2.90
C MET A 16 5.28 -16.24 4.02
N HIS A 17 6.40 -15.50 3.98
CA HIS A 17 6.74 -14.51 4.99
C HIS A 17 7.10 -13.18 4.35
N SER A 18 6.69 -12.12 5.03
CA SER A 18 7.13 -10.75 4.81
C SER A 18 7.81 -10.24 6.07
N TRP A 19 8.70 -9.28 5.92
CA TRP A 19 9.43 -8.66 7.02
C TRP A 19 9.17 -7.17 7.04
N SER A 20 9.19 -6.58 8.22
CA SER A 20 9.22 -5.13 8.40
C SER A 20 10.33 -4.77 9.39
N VAL A 21 11.10 -3.75 9.06
CA VAL A 21 12.10 -3.14 9.94
C VAL A 21 11.55 -1.79 10.35
N VAL A 22 11.05 -1.71 11.58
CA VAL A 22 10.44 -0.49 12.14
C VAL A 22 11.48 0.28 12.94
N TYR A 23 11.58 1.59 12.73
CA TYR A 23 12.54 2.46 13.41
C TYR A 23 11.98 3.88 13.56
N GLY A 24 12.07 4.48 14.75
CA GLY A 24 11.54 5.83 14.97
C GLY A 24 10.12 5.98 14.40
N GLU A 25 9.96 6.93 13.46
CA GLU A 25 8.69 7.21 12.76
C GLU A 25 8.57 6.51 11.39
N GLY A 26 9.55 5.69 10.99
CA GLY A 26 9.61 5.06 9.69
C GLY A 26 9.63 3.53 9.76
N PHE A 27 9.43 2.92 8.60
CA PHE A 27 9.57 1.49 8.43
C PHE A 27 10.06 1.17 7.01
N ASP A 28 10.72 0.03 6.88
CA ASP A 28 10.95 -0.63 5.60
C ASP A 28 10.28 -1.99 5.63
N TYR A 29 9.86 -2.46 4.46
CA TYR A 29 9.21 -3.75 4.32
C TYR A 29 9.88 -4.56 3.24
N ALA A 30 9.80 -5.88 3.37
CA ALA A 30 10.25 -6.80 2.35
C ALA A 30 9.27 -7.94 2.17
N THR A 31 9.09 -8.34 0.91
CA THR A 31 8.46 -9.60 0.55
C THR A 31 9.46 -10.44 -0.25
N GLN A 32 9.44 -11.76 -0.03
CA GLN A 32 10.23 -12.69 -0.82
C GLN A 32 9.38 -13.22 -1.97
N ARG A 33 9.90 -13.15 -3.18
CA ARG A 33 9.26 -13.84 -4.31
C ARG A 33 9.35 -15.35 -4.10
N PRO A 34 8.29 -16.12 -4.44
CA PRO A 34 8.41 -17.56 -4.57
C PRO A 34 9.50 -17.91 -5.57
N SER A 35 10.15 -19.06 -5.38
CA SER A 35 11.16 -19.51 -6.32
C SER A 35 10.55 -19.90 -7.66
N SER A 36 11.15 -19.46 -8.76
CA SER A 36 10.75 -19.88 -10.11
C SER A 36 11.32 -21.25 -10.50
N THR A 37 12.32 -21.75 -9.76
CA THR A 37 13.05 -22.99 -10.08
C THR A 37 13.50 -23.70 -8.82
N SER A 38 13.25 -25.02 -8.73
CA SER A 38 13.66 -25.84 -7.59
C SER A 38 15.13 -25.60 -7.20
N GLY A 39 15.37 -24.99 -6.04
CA GLY A 39 16.71 -24.75 -5.49
C GLY A 39 17.23 -23.30 -5.58
N SER A 40 16.57 -22.38 -6.29
CA SER A 40 16.92 -20.94 -6.22
C SER A 40 16.10 -20.24 -5.14
N LYS A 41 16.72 -19.31 -4.39
CA LYS A 41 15.97 -18.42 -3.49
C LYS A 41 15.41 -17.28 -4.33
N GLY A 42 14.10 -17.04 -4.27
CA GLY A 42 13.51 -15.87 -4.92
C GLY A 42 14.02 -14.56 -4.33
N ASP A 43 14.00 -13.52 -5.16
CA ASP A 43 14.48 -12.18 -4.80
C ASP A 43 13.64 -11.58 -3.67
N LEU A 44 14.28 -10.78 -2.82
CA LEU A 44 13.62 -9.88 -1.90
C LEU A 44 13.26 -8.59 -2.63
N LEU A 45 11.99 -8.23 -2.57
CA LEU A 45 11.49 -6.92 -2.98
C LEU A 45 11.39 -6.07 -1.72
N ILE A 46 12.23 -5.03 -1.65
CA ILE A 46 12.36 -4.18 -0.46
C ILE A 46 11.83 -2.79 -0.79
N GLY A 47 10.92 -2.31 0.05
CA GLY A 47 10.36 -0.97 0.01
C GLY A 47 10.53 -0.21 1.31
N GLY A 48 10.35 1.11 1.23
CA GLY A 48 10.61 2.05 2.32
C GLY A 48 11.66 3.08 1.93
N GLY A 49 12.38 3.59 2.92
CA GLY A 49 13.36 4.67 2.77
C GLY A 49 12.76 6.06 2.59
N PHE A 50 11.46 6.25 2.81
CA PHE A 50 10.79 7.55 2.61
C PHE A 50 11.47 8.69 3.38
N LEU A 51 11.83 8.45 4.65
CA LEU A 51 12.51 9.42 5.51
C LEU A 51 14.05 9.41 5.37
N ARG A 52 14.60 8.83 4.29
CA ARG A 52 16.04 8.54 4.15
C ARG A 52 16.74 9.39 3.08
N SER A 53 16.03 10.33 2.49
CA SER A 53 16.61 11.40 1.67
C SER A 53 17.26 12.50 2.54
N LEU A 54 17.93 13.46 1.90
CA LEU A 54 18.70 14.51 2.57
C LEU A 54 17.86 15.37 3.54
N LYS A 55 16.59 15.65 3.19
CA LYS A 55 15.67 16.43 4.04
C LYS A 55 14.61 15.54 4.69
N GLN A 56 14.99 14.30 5.01
CA GLN A 56 14.14 13.36 5.76
C GLN A 56 12.76 13.14 5.11
N GLY A 57 12.72 13.03 3.78
CA GLY A 57 11.51 12.77 3.01
C GLY A 57 10.72 14.01 2.58
N ILE A 58 10.92 15.18 3.19
CA ILE A 58 10.22 16.41 2.80
C ILE A 58 10.56 16.79 1.35
N ASP A 59 11.81 16.58 0.94
CA ASP A 59 12.26 16.78 -0.43
C ASP A 59 11.67 15.78 -1.45
N GLN A 60 10.94 14.78 -0.98
CA GLN A 60 10.26 13.79 -1.82
C GLN A 60 8.75 14.06 -1.97
N VAL A 61 8.20 15.05 -1.23
CA VAL A 61 6.77 15.42 -1.31
C VAL A 61 6.52 16.34 -2.49
N GLY A 62 5.44 16.07 -3.23
CA GLY A 62 5.03 16.88 -4.40
C GLY A 62 5.82 16.57 -5.68
N LEU A 63 6.72 15.58 -5.65
CA LEU A 63 7.39 15.06 -6.83
C LEU A 63 6.45 14.11 -7.57
N TYR A 64 6.03 14.50 -8.77
CA TYR A 64 5.17 13.69 -9.64
C TYR A 64 5.95 12.91 -10.70
N ASP A 65 7.26 13.17 -10.86
CA ASP A 65 8.12 12.51 -11.83
C ASP A 65 8.99 11.46 -11.15
N ASP A 66 8.54 10.20 -11.21
CA ASP A 66 9.27 9.03 -10.72
C ASP A 66 10.19 8.40 -11.78
N GLY A 67 10.30 8.99 -12.98
CA GLY A 67 11.26 8.61 -14.01
C GLY A 67 12.62 9.30 -13.88
N SER A 68 12.76 10.21 -12.92
CA SER A 68 13.95 11.02 -12.66
C SER A 68 15.12 10.24 -12.02
N SER A 69 16.24 10.93 -11.78
CA SER A 69 17.41 10.33 -11.11
C SER A 69 17.06 9.88 -9.69
N LEU A 70 17.40 8.63 -9.37
CA LEU A 70 17.19 8.05 -8.05
C LEU A 70 17.99 8.79 -6.96
N ASP A 71 17.36 9.04 -5.79
CA ASP A 71 18.03 9.63 -4.63
C ASP A 71 19.09 8.69 -4.04
N PRO A 72 20.40 9.07 -4.02
CA PRO A 72 21.47 8.17 -3.61
C PRO A 72 21.40 7.74 -2.14
N LEU A 73 20.93 8.59 -1.23
CA LEU A 73 20.84 8.27 0.20
C LEU A 73 19.75 7.22 0.45
N THR A 74 18.61 7.38 -0.20
CA THR A 74 17.51 6.42 -0.18
C THR A 74 17.93 5.08 -0.79
N ILE A 75 18.68 5.09 -1.91
CA ILE A 75 19.24 3.87 -2.48
C ILE A 75 20.20 3.18 -1.51
N ALA A 76 21.15 3.92 -0.92
CA ALA A 76 22.11 3.36 0.01
C ALA A 76 21.41 2.72 1.22
N HIS A 77 20.36 3.35 1.73
CA HIS A 77 19.54 2.82 2.81
C HIS A 77 18.81 1.54 2.39
N VAL A 78 18.04 1.56 1.30
CA VAL A 78 17.25 0.41 0.84
C VAL A 78 18.14 -0.78 0.48
N ALA A 79 19.32 -0.52 -0.10
CA ALA A 79 20.33 -1.54 -0.39
C ALA A 79 20.96 -2.13 0.88
N GLY A 80 21.09 -1.35 1.96
CA GLY A 80 21.85 -1.71 3.15
C GLY A 80 21.02 -2.18 4.35
N VAL A 81 19.75 -1.80 4.46
CA VAL A 81 18.97 -1.98 5.69
C VAL A 81 18.79 -3.46 6.05
N PHE A 82 18.33 -4.29 5.12
CA PHE A 82 18.16 -5.73 5.37
C PHE A 82 19.48 -6.47 5.63
N PRO A 83 20.54 -6.29 4.81
CA PRO A 83 21.86 -6.85 5.12
C PRO A 83 22.37 -6.50 6.51
N THR A 84 22.15 -5.26 6.95
CA THR A 84 22.59 -4.77 8.25
C THR A 84 21.76 -5.39 9.38
N THR A 85 20.43 -5.33 9.30
CA THR A 85 19.52 -5.85 10.33
C THR A 85 19.69 -7.35 10.54
N PHE A 86 19.94 -8.11 9.47
CA PHE A 86 20.07 -9.56 9.55
C PHE A 86 21.52 -10.02 9.79
N HIS A 87 22.49 -9.14 9.99
CA HIS A 87 23.86 -9.56 10.30
C HIS A 87 23.93 -10.36 11.62
N PRO A 88 24.68 -11.48 11.71
CA PRO A 88 25.47 -12.15 10.66
C PRO A 88 24.68 -13.22 9.88
N LYS A 89 23.38 -13.38 10.18
CA LYS A 89 22.46 -14.32 9.52
C LYS A 89 22.11 -13.94 8.08
N TRP A 90 22.48 -12.76 7.60
CA TRP A 90 22.40 -12.42 6.18
C TRP A 90 23.32 -13.30 5.34
N GLY A 91 24.60 -13.41 5.75
CA GLY A 91 25.64 -14.15 5.03
C GLY A 91 26.19 -13.39 3.82
N ALA A 92 27.05 -14.06 3.05
CA ALA A 92 27.68 -13.52 1.84
C ALA A 92 26.82 -13.75 0.58
N GLY A 93 27.25 -13.21 -0.56
CA GLY A 93 26.66 -13.49 -1.88
C GLY A 93 25.33 -12.79 -2.16
N ALA A 94 25.02 -11.72 -1.43
CA ALA A 94 23.90 -10.84 -1.76
C ALA A 94 24.23 -9.95 -2.96
N GLU A 95 23.22 -9.64 -3.75
CA GLU A 95 23.35 -8.81 -4.95
C GLU A 95 22.17 -7.84 -5.04
N LEU A 96 22.45 -6.56 -5.24
CA LEU A 96 21.45 -5.58 -5.61
C LEU A 96 21.20 -5.67 -7.11
N LYS A 97 20.07 -6.23 -7.52
CA LYS A 97 19.74 -6.45 -8.93
C LYS A 97 19.18 -5.21 -9.59
N GLN A 98 18.28 -4.52 -8.89
CA GLN A 98 17.62 -3.33 -9.43
C GLN A 98 17.14 -2.42 -8.31
N THR A 99 17.11 -1.13 -8.61
CA THR A 99 16.49 -0.08 -7.80
C THR A 99 15.53 0.73 -8.67
N TRP A 100 14.47 1.22 -8.06
CA TRP A 100 13.50 2.09 -8.71
C TRP A 100 12.75 2.95 -7.69
N THR A 101 12.20 4.04 -8.20
CA THR A 101 11.28 4.97 -7.53
C THR A 101 9.84 4.63 -7.85
N GLY A 102 8.91 5.25 -7.13
CA GLY A 102 7.49 5.16 -7.41
C GLY A 102 6.73 6.25 -6.66
N ILE A 103 5.55 6.59 -7.17
CA ILE A 103 4.67 7.60 -6.59
C ILE A 103 3.72 6.94 -5.58
N ILE A 104 3.54 7.58 -4.43
CA ILE A 104 2.58 7.16 -3.41
C ILE A 104 1.50 8.23 -3.23
N GLY A 105 0.25 7.78 -3.07
CA GLY A 105 -0.83 8.62 -2.58
C GLY A 105 -0.86 8.61 -1.06
N LEU A 106 -0.82 9.79 -0.45
CA LEU A 106 -0.84 9.99 1.00
C LEU A 106 -2.15 10.62 1.45
N THR A 107 -2.60 10.25 2.64
CA THR A 107 -3.63 10.95 3.43
C THR A 107 -2.97 11.53 4.67
N GLY A 108 -3.49 12.65 5.17
CA GLY A 108 -2.97 13.31 6.38
C GLY A 108 -3.02 12.46 7.64
N ASP A 109 -3.92 11.47 7.70
CA ASP A 109 -4.04 10.51 8.80
C ASP A 109 -3.33 9.18 8.52
N PHE A 110 -2.63 9.05 7.38
CA PHE A 110 -1.94 7.83 6.92
C PHE A 110 -2.84 6.60 6.74
N ILE A 111 -4.17 6.76 6.71
CA ILE A 111 -5.13 5.67 6.53
C ILE A 111 -5.74 5.75 5.11
N PRO A 112 -5.93 4.62 4.38
CA PRO A 112 -6.56 4.61 3.06
C PRO A 112 -8.03 5.06 3.05
N LEU A 113 -8.47 5.76 2.01
CA LEU A 113 -9.87 6.14 1.78
C LEU A 113 -10.57 5.06 0.95
N VAL A 114 -11.64 4.47 1.50
CA VAL A 114 -12.43 3.40 0.84
C VAL A 114 -13.93 3.70 0.93
N GLY A 115 -14.63 3.69 -0.18
CA GLY A 115 -16.11 3.72 -0.20
C GLY A 115 -16.71 4.70 -1.19
N CYS A 116 -18.01 4.96 -1.00
CA CYS A 116 -18.79 5.88 -1.84
C CYS A 116 -18.45 7.34 -1.54
N LEU A 117 -18.36 8.14 -2.60
CA LEU A 117 -18.17 9.58 -2.54
C LEU A 117 -19.50 10.27 -2.82
N ASP A 118 -19.95 11.10 -1.87
CA ASP A 118 -21.16 11.90 -2.06
C ASP A 118 -20.88 13.25 -2.73
N THR A 119 -21.94 13.90 -3.22
CA THR A 119 -21.86 15.23 -3.85
C THR A 119 -21.28 16.31 -2.94
N LYS A 120 -21.40 16.18 -1.61
CA LYS A 120 -20.80 17.16 -0.69
C LYS A 120 -19.29 17.01 -0.63
N LEU A 121 -18.76 15.81 -0.86
CA LEU A 121 -17.33 15.54 -0.92
C LEU A 121 -16.70 15.94 -2.26
N THR A 122 -17.37 15.64 -3.37
CA THR A 122 -16.77 15.82 -4.71
C THR A 122 -17.24 17.07 -5.44
N GLY A 123 -18.36 17.66 -5.01
CA GLY A 123 -19.05 18.74 -5.72
C GLY A 123 -19.71 18.30 -7.02
N ARG A 124 -19.70 17.00 -7.35
CA ARG A 124 -20.26 16.45 -8.60
C ARG A 124 -21.63 15.82 -8.33
N ASP A 125 -22.62 16.17 -9.14
CA ASP A 125 -23.97 15.58 -9.05
C ASP A 125 -24.07 14.31 -9.91
N THR A 126 -23.97 13.16 -9.25
CA THR A 126 -24.11 11.84 -9.89
C THR A 126 -25.56 11.47 -10.19
N LYS A 127 -26.55 12.22 -9.65
CA LYS A 127 -27.98 11.95 -9.90
C LYS A 127 -28.43 12.47 -11.25
N GLU A 128 -27.76 13.48 -11.81
CA GLU A 128 -28.05 13.94 -13.18
C GLU A 128 -27.67 12.88 -14.22
N GLN A 129 -26.63 12.08 -13.95
CA GLN A 129 -26.20 10.97 -14.82
C GLN A 129 -27.18 9.79 -14.83
N LYS A 130 -27.96 9.59 -13.74
CA LYS A 130 -29.02 8.59 -13.64
C LYS A 130 -30.17 8.81 -14.65
N ARG A 131 -30.38 10.05 -15.12
CA ARG A 131 -31.48 10.37 -16.06
C ARG A 131 -31.24 9.88 -17.49
N MET A 132 -30.03 9.45 -17.84
CA MET A 132 -29.70 8.97 -19.19
C MET A 132 -29.75 7.45 -19.36
N SER A 133 -29.59 6.70 -18.29
CA SER A 133 -29.65 5.23 -18.26
C SER A 133 -30.92 4.83 -17.52
N GLY A 134 -31.97 4.47 -18.26
CA GLY A 134 -33.32 4.23 -17.77
C GLY A 134 -33.53 2.99 -16.89
N ASP A 135 -32.55 2.63 -16.06
CA ASP A 135 -32.62 1.52 -15.11
C ASP A 135 -32.45 2.02 -13.66
N ASP A 136 -32.86 1.19 -12.69
CA ASP A 136 -32.82 1.52 -11.26
C ASP A 136 -31.39 1.55 -10.67
N ASP A 137 -30.37 1.42 -11.52
CA ASP A 137 -28.96 1.44 -11.17
C ASP A 137 -28.56 2.73 -10.46
N GLN A 138 -27.90 2.57 -9.30
CA GLN A 138 -27.31 3.68 -8.56
C GLN A 138 -25.99 4.08 -9.22
N CYS A 139 -25.99 5.18 -9.98
CA CYS A 139 -24.76 5.84 -10.38
C CYS A 139 -24.06 6.42 -9.13
N GLY A 140 -22.79 6.07 -8.93
CA GLY A 140 -22.01 6.48 -7.77
C GLY A 140 -20.55 6.70 -8.13
N GLU A 141 -19.92 7.63 -7.42
CA GLU A 141 -18.47 7.81 -7.44
C GLU A 141 -17.88 7.04 -6.25
N TRP A 142 -16.75 6.37 -6.47
CA TRP A 142 -16.17 5.47 -5.49
C TRP A 142 -14.66 5.67 -5.43
N ILE A 143 -14.06 5.39 -4.26
CA ILE A 143 -12.62 5.51 -4.06
C ILE A 143 -12.06 4.28 -3.33
N VAL A 144 -10.91 3.78 -3.78
CA VAL A 144 -9.95 3.02 -2.98
C VAL A 144 -8.57 3.61 -3.27
N ALA A 145 -8.07 4.47 -2.39
CA ALA A 145 -6.82 5.18 -2.64
C ALA A 145 -6.18 5.70 -1.34
N GLY A 146 -5.04 6.37 -1.46
CA GLY A 146 -4.38 7.00 -0.31
C GLY A 146 -3.74 5.97 0.62
N PHE A 147 -3.18 4.89 0.06
CA PHE A 147 -2.62 3.80 0.86
C PHE A 147 -1.39 4.18 1.69
N SER A 148 -0.85 5.39 1.53
CA SER A 148 0.18 5.96 2.40
C SER A 148 1.43 5.08 2.57
N GLY A 149 1.83 4.40 1.49
CA GLY A 149 2.97 3.48 1.49
C GLY A 149 2.65 2.05 1.94
N GLU A 150 1.46 1.80 2.47
CA GLU A 150 0.99 0.52 3.03
C GLU A 150 0.10 -0.28 2.06
N GLY A 151 0.25 -0.04 0.76
CA GLY A 151 -0.59 -0.64 -0.27
C GLY A 151 -0.54 -2.17 -0.31
N MET A 152 0.60 -2.78 0.05
CA MET A 152 0.70 -4.24 0.09
C MET A 152 -0.18 -4.87 1.18
N VAL A 153 -0.45 -4.14 2.26
CA VAL A 153 -1.28 -4.61 3.38
C VAL A 153 -2.75 -4.34 3.08
N TRP A 154 -3.06 -3.13 2.62
CA TRP A 154 -4.45 -2.66 2.53
C TRP A 154 -5.11 -2.90 1.18
N ALA A 155 -4.40 -2.81 0.06
CA ALA A 155 -5.04 -2.63 -1.24
C ALA A 155 -5.96 -3.78 -1.64
N TRP A 156 -5.58 -5.02 -1.35
CA TRP A 156 -6.35 -6.19 -1.75
C TRP A 156 -7.74 -6.23 -1.09
N LEU A 157 -7.77 -6.21 0.25
CA LEU A 157 -9.04 -6.30 0.99
C LEU A 157 -9.84 -4.99 0.90
N SER A 158 -9.20 -3.83 0.75
CA SER A 158 -9.91 -2.57 0.47
C SER A 158 -10.60 -2.60 -0.90
N GLY A 159 -9.95 -3.16 -1.93
CA GLY A 159 -10.56 -3.35 -3.24
C GLY A 159 -11.74 -4.33 -3.20
N ALA A 160 -11.57 -5.46 -2.49
CA ALA A 160 -12.65 -6.42 -2.29
C ALA A 160 -13.83 -5.82 -1.53
N ALA A 161 -13.56 -5.08 -0.46
CA ALA A 161 -14.57 -4.35 0.31
C ALA A 161 -15.35 -3.36 -0.56
N LEU A 162 -14.66 -2.57 -1.39
CA LEU A 162 -15.33 -1.65 -2.31
C LEU A 162 -16.20 -2.40 -3.32
N GLY A 163 -15.73 -3.53 -3.86
CA GLY A 163 -16.53 -4.35 -4.77
C GLY A 163 -17.85 -4.83 -4.14
N ILE A 164 -17.82 -5.19 -2.85
CA ILE A 164 -19.02 -5.57 -2.09
C ILE A 164 -19.97 -4.38 -1.93
N MET A 165 -19.43 -3.18 -1.63
CA MET A 165 -20.24 -1.96 -1.52
C MET A 165 -20.90 -1.56 -2.85
N ILE A 166 -20.14 -1.65 -3.96
CA ILE A 166 -20.65 -1.37 -5.30
C ILE A 166 -21.79 -2.35 -5.67
N ALA A 167 -21.68 -3.60 -5.24
CA ALA A 167 -22.70 -4.62 -5.49
C ALA A 167 -23.96 -4.48 -4.60
N GLY A 168 -23.93 -3.63 -3.57
CA GLY A 168 -25.04 -3.52 -2.60
C GLY A 168 -25.20 -4.75 -1.71
N SER A 169 -24.12 -5.52 -1.52
CA SER A 169 -24.12 -6.81 -0.79
C SER A 169 -23.45 -6.72 0.59
N GLU A 170 -23.35 -5.52 1.18
CA GLU A 170 -22.66 -5.30 2.47
C GLU A 170 -23.29 -6.08 3.63
N ASP A 171 -24.61 -6.25 3.58
CA ASP A 171 -25.42 -6.95 4.58
C ASP A 171 -25.55 -8.46 4.32
N GLU A 172 -25.10 -8.94 3.15
CA GLU A 172 -25.13 -10.34 2.76
C GLU A 172 -23.99 -11.13 3.43
N VAL A 173 -24.24 -12.40 3.73
CA VAL A 173 -23.20 -13.31 4.24
C VAL A 173 -22.51 -13.96 3.05
N LEU A 174 -21.32 -13.46 2.70
CA LEU A 174 -20.55 -13.96 1.56
C LEU A 174 -19.69 -15.17 1.94
N PRO A 175 -19.48 -16.13 1.03
CA PRO A 175 -18.65 -17.28 1.30
C PRO A 175 -17.17 -16.89 1.43
N LYS A 176 -16.44 -17.61 2.30
CA LYS A 176 -14.99 -17.50 2.35
C LYS A 176 -14.38 -18.09 1.09
N VAL A 177 -13.54 -17.32 0.40
CA VAL A 177 -12.78 -17.73 -0.79
C VAL A 177 -11.32 -17.33 -0.64
N PRO A 178 -10.37 -17.93 -1.40
CA PRO A 178 -8.97 -17.51 -1.33
C PRO A 178 -8.82 -15.99 -1.52
N GLY A 179 -8.16 -15.33 -0.56
CA GLY A 179 -8.00 -13.87 -0.56
C GLY A 179 -9.21 -13.08 -0.01
N SER A 180 -10.29 -13.70 0.43
CA SER A 180 -11.42 -13.00 1.06
C SER A 180 -11.89 -13.72 2.34
N PRO A 181 -12.08 -13.03 3.47
CA PRO A 181 -12.39 -13.66 4.75
C PRO A 181 -13.78 -14.32 4.81
N GLY A 182 -14.71 -13.96 3.92
CA GLY A 182 -16.13 -14.33 4.03
C GLY A 182 -16.86 -13.58 5.16
N GLY A 183 -18.14 -13.87 5.35
CA GLY A 183 -19.00 -13.17 6.32
C GLY A 183 -19.62 -11.89 5.74
N LYS A 184 -20.23 -11.08 6.61
CA LYS A 184 -20.69 -9.74 6.24
C LYS A 184 -19.53 -8.78 6.16
N LEU A 185 -19.68 -7.68 5.41
CA LEU A 185 -18.63 -6.69 5.29
C LEU A 185 -18.20 -6.12 6.65
N THR A 186 -19.18 -5.85 7.51
CA THR A 186 -18.96 -5.27 8.86
C THR A 186 -18.26 -6.21 9.83
N ASP A 187 -18.20 -7.51 9.54
CA ASP A 187 -17.54 -8.50 10.41
C ASP A 187 -16.01 -8.39 10.35
N TRP A 188 -15.46 -7.85 9.26
CA TRP A 188 -14.02 -7.86 9.01
C TRP A 188 -13.46 -6.55 8.46
N PHE A 189 -14.26 -5.69 7.85
CA PHE A 189 -13.77 -4.44 7.26
C PHE A 189 -13.69 -3.32 8.31
N PRO A 190 -12.50 -2.73 8.53
CA PRO A 190 -12.33 -1.63 9.47
C PRO A 190 -13.16 -0.40 9.05
N LYS A 191 -14.03 0.07 9.93
CA LYS A 191 -14.86 1.27 9.69
C LYS A 191 -14.00 2.54 9.52
N GLU A 192 -12.80 2.55 10.08
CA GLU A 192 -11.83 3.65 9.99
C GLU A 192 -11.35 3.86 8.55
N LEU A 193 -11.42 2.83 7.69
CA LEU A 193 -11.10 2.93 6.27
C LEU A 193 -12.24 3.53 5.45
N LEU A 194 -13.46 3.61 5.99
CA LEU A 194 -14.59 4.19 5.28
C LEU A 194 -14.41 5.68 5.07
N VAL A 195 -14.80 6.17 3.91
CA VAL A 195 -14.89 7.61 3.66
C VAL A 195 -16.05 8.19 4.45
N SER A 196 -15.79 9.31 5.12
CA SER A 196 -16.83 10.12 5.76
C SER A 196 -16.43 11.59 5.75
N HIS A 197 -17.41 12.49 5.91
CA HIS A 197 -17.17 13.93 6.05
C HIS A 197 -16.24 14.28 7.20
N GLU A 198 -16.35 13.55 8.31
CA GLU A 198 -15.48 13.73 9.47
C GLU A 198 -14.04 13.35 9.12
N ARG A 199 -13.87 12.20 8.45
CA ARG A 199 -12.55 11.67 8.12
C ARG A 199 -11.81 12.47 7.05
N ILE A 200 -12.51 13.08 6.10
CA ILE A 200 -11.84 13.95 5.12
C ILE A 200 -11.10 15.11 5.81
N ARG A 201 -11.55 15.54 7.00
CA ARG A 201 -10.83 16.55 7.79
C ARG A 201 -9.54 16.02 8.41
N SER A 202 -9.52 14.76 8.87
CA SER A 202 -8.29 14.13 9.38
C SER A 202 -7.33 13.78 8.24
N ALA A 203 -7.85 13.42 7.07
CA ALA A 203 -7.05 13.12 5.88
C ALA A 203 -6.43 14.37 5.21
N ASP A 204 -6.69 15.57 5.71
CA ASP A 204 -6.11 16.81 5.19
C ASP A 204 -4.57 16.80 5.32
N ILE A 205 -3.88 17.18 4.23
CA ILE A 205 -2.42 17.14 4.14
C ILE A 205 -1.72 18.00 5.21
N SER A 206 -2.40 19.02 5.74
CA SER A 206 -1.88 19.85 6.83
C SER A 206 -1.60 19.05 8.11
N ASN A 207 -2.25 17.90 8.30
CA ASN A 207 -2.03 17.01 9.44
C ASN A 207 -0.78 16.12 9.28
N LEU A 208 -0.08 16.14 8.13
CA LEU A 208 1.20 15.43 7.98
C LEU A 208 2.33 16.07 8.82
N ALA A 209 2.16 17.31 9.26
CA ALA A 209 3.19 18.10 9.94
C ALA A 209 2.96 18.25 11.46
N THR A 210 1.95 17.57 12.01
CA THR A 210 1.51 17.66 13.42
C THR A 210 1.70 16.35 14.14
#